data_AF-A0A973G0F0-F1
#
_entry.id   AF-A0A973G0F0-F1
#
_cell.length_a   1.000
_cell.length_b   1.000
_cell.length_c   1.000
_cell.angle_alpha   90.00
_cell.angle_beta   90.00
_cell.angle_gamma   90.00
#
_symmetry.space_group_name_H-M   'P 1'
#
loop_
_entity.id
_entity.type
_entity.pdbx_description
1 polymer ?
#
loop_
_entity_poly.entity_id
_entity_poly.type
_entity_poly.pdbx_seq_one_letter_code
_entity_poly.pdbx_strand_id
1 'polypeptide(L)'
;MTQAPGNSSGQYSVKAMSNTSLSASTLFHMQDASGNNILTFQPIRNYYSIVFSSSELLNGSTYSIYTGGSCTGTVSNGLYTGGIYSGGTFRKTFTIAGKVTNVNF
;
A
#
# COMPACT_ATOMS: atom_id res chain seq x y z
N MET A 1 13.28 -12.92 2.17
CA MET A 1 12.09 -13.79 2.20
C MET A 1 10.91 -12.95 2.66
N THR A 2 9.86 -12.78 1.84
CA THR A 2 8.69 -11.93 2.17
C THR A 2 7.56 -12.81 2.68
N GLN A 3 7.37 -12.86 4.00
CA GLN A 3 6.37 -13.70 4.67
C GLN A 3 5.16 -12.84 5.05
N ALA A 4 3.96 -13.26 4.65
CA ALA A 4 2.71 -12.64 5.08
C ALA A 4 2.22 -13.31 6.38
N PRO A 5 1.49 -12.60 7.25
CA PRO A 5 0.93 -13.19 8.46
C PRO A 5 -0.07 -14.32 8.15
N GLY A 6 -0.19 -15.28 9.07
CA GLY A 6 -1.06 -16.44 8.91
C GLY A 6 -2.56 -16.12 8.99
N ASN A 7 -3.40 -17.03 8.49
CA ASN A 7 -4.86 -16.87 8.36
C ASN A 7 -5.62 -16.70 9.70
N SER A 8 -4.96 -16.83 10.86
CA SER A 8 -5.54 -16.52 12.18
C SER A 8 -5.36 -15.07 12.62
N SER A 9 -4.79 -14.20 11.78
CA SER A 9 -4.64 -12.78 12.13
C SER A 9 -6.00 -12.08 12.29
N GLY A 10 -6.17 -11.33 13.37
CA GLY A 10 -7.33 -10.45 13.55
C GLY A 10 -7.40 -9.33 12.50
N GLN A 11 -6.26 -9.01 11.88
CA GLN A 11 -6.11 -7.92 10.92
C GLN A 11 -5.88 -8.47 9.50
N TYR A 12 -6.49 -7.83 8.51
CA TYR A 12 -6.29 -8.16 7.10
C TYR A 12 -4.93 -7.68 6.60
N SER A 13 -4.38 -8.36 5.60
CA SER A 13 -3.05 -8.09 5.07
C SER A 13 -3.03 -8.12 3.54
N VAL A 14 -2.24 -7.23 2.96
CA VAL A 14 -1.99 -7.12 1.53
C VAL A 14 -0.51 -7.34 1.28
N LYS A 15 -0.20 -8.31 0.43
CA LYS A 15 1.13 -8.49 -0.13
C LYS A 15 1.11 -7.94 -1.55
N ALA A 16 1.55 -6.69 -1.69
CA ALA A 16 1.67 -6.00 -2.96
C ALA A 16 3.08 -6.21 -3.53
N MET A 17 3.19 -6.93 -4.64
CA MET A 17 4.44 -7.14 -5.37
C MET A 17 4.39 -6.35 -6.66
N SER A 18 5.52 -5.78 -7.07
CA SER A 18 5.65 -5.19 -8.39
C SER A 18 6.51 -6.06 -9.30
N ASN A 19 6.17 -6.09 -10.58
CA ASN A 19 6.94 -6.82 -11.59
C ASN A 19 8.35 -6.25 -11.78
N THR A 20 8.54 -4.96 -11.48
CA THR A 20 9.81 -4.25 -11.62
C THR A 20 10.25 -3.67 -10.29
N SER A 21 11.56 -3.60 -10.07
CA SER A 21 12.09 -2.92 -8.88
C SER A 21 11.81 -1.43 -9.00
N LEU A 22 11.09 -0.88 -8.02
CA LEU A 22 10.88 0.56 -7.91
C LEU A 22 12.08 1.20 -7.21
N SER A 23 12.45 2.39 -7.66
CA SER A 23 13.58 3.15 -7.10
C SER A 23 13.29 3.57 -5.66
N ALA A 24 14.35 3.71 -4.86
CA ALA A 24 14.30 4.42 -3.58
C ALA A 24 13.62 5.80 -3.77
N SER A 25 12.88 6.23 -2.76
CA SER A 25 12.06 7.45 -2.76
C SER A 25 10.79 7.41 -3.61
N THR A 26 10.51 6.34 -4.35
CA THR A 26 9.20 6.18 -5.02
C THR A 26 8.13 6.00 -3.97
N LEU A 27 7.26 6.99 -3.82
CA LEU A 27 6.11 6.92 -2.91
C LEU A 27 5.20 5.76 -3.31
N PHE A 28 4.79 4.94 -2.34
CA PHE A 28 3.75 3.94 -2.47
C PHE A 28 2.51 4.45 -1.75
N HIS A 29 1.43 4.64 -2.50
CA HIS A 29 0.17 5.14 -1.97
C HIS A 29 -0.94 4.14 -2.22
N MET A 30 -1.77 3.92 -1.20
CA MET A 30 -2.96 3.10 -1.25
C MET A 30 -4.12 3.90 -0.70
N GLN A 31 -5.21 3.92 -1.47
CA GLN A 31 -6.47 4.54 -1.08
C GLN A 31 -7.63 3.56 -1.27
N ASP A 32 -8.72 3.79 -0.55
CA ASP A 32 -9.97 3.06 -0.75
C ASP A 32 -10.75 3.58 -1.98
N ALA A 33 -11.87 2.92 -2.27
CA ALA A 33 -12.79 3.31 -3.34
C ALA A 33 -13.48 4.67 -3.12
N SER A 34 -13.55 5.15 -1.88
CA SER A 34 -14.08 6.47 -1.50
C SER A 34 -13.03 7.58 -1.59
N GLY A 35 -11.77 7.25 -1.89
CA GLY A 35 -10.66 8.20 -1.96
C GLY A 35 -9.98 8.47 -0.61
N ASN A 36 -10.28 7.70 0.44
CA ASN A 36 -9.60 7.83 1.72
C ASN A 36 -8.19 7.25 1.62
N ASN A 37 -7.22 7.98 2.17
CA ASN A 37 -5.83 7.54 2.25
C ASN A 37 -5.69 6.45 3.31
N ILE A 38 -5.31 5.25 2.89
CA ILE A 38 -5.11 4.08 3.77
C ILE A 38 -3.63 3.95 4.13
N LEU A 39 -2.75 4.14 3.15
CA LEU A 39 -1.31 4.04 3.37
C LEU A 39 -0.58 4.95 2.40
N THR A 40 0.36 5.72 2.91
CA THR A 40 1.31 6.46 2.09
C THR A 40 2.70 6.23 2.64
N PHE A 41 3.52 5.48 1.92
CA PHE A 41 4.83 5.05 2.38
C PHE A 41 5.90 5.40 1.35
N GLN A 42 6.94 6.11 1.78
CA GLN A 42 8.13 6.39 1.00
C GLN A 42 9.29 5.53 1.50
N PRO A 43 9.66 4.49 0.76
CA PRO A 43 10.81 3.66 1.09
C PRO A 43 12.13 4.40 0.81
N ILE A 44 13.07 4.23 1.73
CA ILE A 44 14.45 4.74 1.62
C ILE A 44 15.35 3.87 0.73
N ARG A 45 14.89 2.70 0.31
CA ARG A 45 15.62 1.74 -0.52
C ARG A 45 14.73 1.22 -1.65
N ASN A 46 15.36 0.74 -2.72
CA ASN A 46 14.65 0.09 -3.81
C ASN A 46 13.84 -1.09 -3.27
N TYR A 47 12.62 -1.24 -3.77
CA TYR A 47 11.67 -2.22 -3.30
C TYR A 47 10.92 -2.85 -4.46
N TYR A 48 10.53 -4.10 -4.28
CA TYR A 48 9.72 -4.87 -5.22
C TYR A 48 8.51 -5.51 -4.55
N SER A 49 8.48 -5.55 -3.21
CA SER A 49 7.37 -6.11 -2.45
C SER A 49 7.11 -5.30 -1.20
N ILE A 50 5.84 -4.98 -0.95
CA ILE A 50 5.34 -4.36 0.26
C ILE A 50 4.32 -5.32 0.87
N VAL A 51 4.47 -5.59 2.16
CA VAL A 51 3.44 -6.28 2.95
C VAL A 51 2.89 -5.26 3.92
N PHE A 52 1.59 -5.03 3.84
CA PHE A 52 0.87 -4.12 4.71
C PHE A 52 -0.26 -4.85 5.40
N SER A 53 -0.40 -4.64 6.70
CA SER A 53 -1.50 -5.19 7.50
C SER A 53 -2.07 -4.07 8.36
N SER A 54 -3.38 -3.86 8.29
CA SER A 54 -4.07 -2.84 9.07
C SER A 54 -5.50 -3.30 9.37
N SER A 55 -6.06 -2.82 10.47
CA SER A 55 -7.48 -2.96 10.81
C SER A 55 -8.40 -2.18 9.86
N GLU A 56 -7.87 -1.20 9.12
CA GLU A 56 -8.62 -0.41 8.13
C GLU A 56 -8.88 -1.17 6.82
N LEU A 57 -8.18 -2.28 6.62
CA LEU A 57 -8.42 -3.16 5.49
C LEU A 57 -9.66 -4.00 5.77
N LEU A 58 -10.73 -3.77 5.00
CA LEU A 58 -12.01 -4.44 5.14
C LEU A 58 -12.21 -5.47 4.03
N ASN A 59 -12.78 -6.63 4.38
CA ASN A 59 -13.15 -7.64 3.40
C ASN A 59 -14.30 -7.14 2.52
N GLY A 60 -14.19 -7.37 1.20
CA GLY A 60 -15.13 -6.86 0.22
C GLY A 60 -14.87 -5.41 -0.21
N SER A 61 -13.95 -4.70 0.45
CA SER A 61 -13.56 -3.36 0.06
C SER A 61 -12.51 -3.35 -1.05
N THR A 62 -12.65 -2.38 -1.94
CA THR A 62 -11.79 -2.17 -3.09
C THR A 62 -10.78 -1.07 -2.79
N TYR A 63 -9.53 -1.33 -3.12
CA TYR A 63 -8.40 -0.45 -2.90
C TYR A 63 -7.61 -0.25 -4.19
N SER A 64 -7.03 0.93 -4.33
CA SER A 64 -6.24 1.33 -5.49
C SER A 64 -4.82 1.67 -5.07
N ILE A 65 -3.86 1.12 -5.81
CA ILE A 65 -2.42 1.34 -5.61
C ILE A 65 -1.94 2.39 -6.59
N TYR A 66 -1.22 3.36 -6.06
CA TYR A 66 -0.52 4.40 -6.78
C TYR A 66 0.95 4.41 -6.40
N THR A 67 1.80 4.81 -7.33
CA THR A 67 3.24 4.95 -7.07
C THR A 67 3.78 6.29 -7.58
N GLY A 68 4.83 6.81 -6.96
CA GLY A 68 5.39 8.11 -7.28
C GLY A 68 4.56 9.24 -6.67
N GLY A 69 4.56 10.41 -7.29
CA GLY A 69 3.84 11.58 -6.77
C GLY A 69 4.47 12.17 -5.51
N SER A 70 3.67 12.92 -4.77
CA SER A 70 4.10 13.64 -3.57
C SER A 70 2.99 13.67 -2.55
N CYS A 71 3.35 13.67 -1.26
CA CYS A 71 2.41 13.81 -0.17
C CYS A 71 2.82 15.01 0.69
N THR A 72 1.84 15.85 1.03
CA THR A 72 2.03 17.01 1.93
C THR A 72 1.97 16.64 3.41
N GLY A 73 1.80 15.35 3.71
CA GLY A 73 1.73 14.81 5.06
C GLY A 73 3.03 14.93 5.84
N THR A 74 2.95 14.62 7.14
CA THR A 74 4.14 14.50 7.97
C THR A 74 4.73 13.11 7.78
N VAL A 75 5.99 13.03 7.34
CA VAL A 75 6.70 11.76 7.18
C VAL A 75 7.41 11.38 8.48
N SER A 76 7.14 10.18 8.99
CA SER A 76 7.84 9.57 10.11
C SER A 76 8.29 8.17 9.72
N ASN A 77 9.61 7.94 9.71
CA ASN A 77 10.22 6.67 9.27
C ASN A 77 9.77 6.20 7.86
N GLY A 78 9.51 7.15 6.95
CA GLY A 78 9.00 6.88 5.61
C GLY A 78 7.48 6.72 5.53
N LEU A 79 6.77 6.58 6.65
CA LEU A 79 5.30 6.58 6.66
C LEU A 79 4.77 8.02 6.73
N TYR A 80 3.92 8.39 5.78
CA TYR A 80 3.22 9.67 5.80
C TYR A 80 1.93 9.54 6.59
N THR A 81 1.76 10.42 7.57
CA THR A 81 0.54 10.56 8.37
C THR A 81 -0.09 11.92 8.13
N GLY A 82 -1.37 11.93 7.81
CA GLY A 82 -2.10 13.14 7.42
C GLY A 82 -1.66 13.68 6.05
N GLY A 83 -2.32 14.76 5.59
CA GLY A 83 -2.02 15.41 4.32
C GLY A 83 -2.70 14.78 3.10
N ILE A 84 -2.41 15.35 1.93
CA ILE A 84 -3.03 14.97 0.66
C ILE A 84 -1.94 14.39 -0.25
N TYR A 85 -2.24 13.24 -0.83
CA TYR A 85 -1.41 12.63 -1.87
C TYR A 85 -1.85 13.10 -3.25
N SER A 86 -0.90 13.55 -4.08
CA SER A 86 -1.18 14.08 -5.42
C SER A 86 -0.07 13.71 -6.42
N GLY A 87 -0.43 13.63 -7.71
CA GLY A 87 0.54 13.42 -8.80
C GLY A 87 1.07 11.99 -8.93
N GLY A 88 0.40 11.01 -8.32
CA GLY A 88 0.74 9.59 -8.43
C GLY A 88 0.38 8.95 -9.76
N THR A 89 1.12 7.90 -10.12
CA THR A 89 0.75 7.01 -11.23
C THR A 89 -0.10 5.87 -10.70
N PHE A 90 -1.32 5.73 -11.23
CA PHE A 90 -2.17 4.58 -10.96
C PHE A 90 -1.48 3.29 -11.43
N ARG A 91 -1.48 2.27 -10.58
CA ARG A 91 -0.94 0.94 -10.91
C ARG A 91 -2.05 -0.07 -11.08
N LYS A 92 -2.83 -0.28 -10.03
CA LYS A 92 -3.81 -1.37 -9.98
C LYS A 92 -4.86 -1.15 -8.92
N THR A 93 -6.06 -1.63 -9.21
CA THR A 93 -7.16 -1.77 -8.25
C THR A 93 -7.35 -3.25 -7.92
N PHE A 94 -7.63 -3.54 -6.66
CA PHE A 94 -7.91 -4.89 -6.17
C PHE A 94 -8.91 -4.86 -5.03
N THR A 95 -9.59 -5.98 -4.80
CA THR A 95 -10.55 -6.13 -3.71
C THR A 95 -9.99 -7.10 -2.68
N ILE A 96 -10.11 -6.78 -1.39
CA ILE A 96 -9.70 -7.67 -0.31
C ILE A 96 -10.71 -8.82 -0.22
N ALA A 97 -10.31 -10.01 -0.64
CA ALA A 97 -11.18 -11.19 -0.61
C ALA A 97 -10.87 -12.14 0.58
N GLY A 98 -9.75 -11.96 1.28
CA GLY A 98 -9.38 -12.82 2.40
C GLY A 98 -8.34 -12.20 3.31
N LYS A 99 -7.95 -12.94 4.36
CA LYS A 99 -6.98 -12.49 5.39
C LYS A 99 -5.65 -12.05 4.81
N VAL A 100 -5.18 -12.73 3.76
CA VAL A 100 -4.00 -12.33 2.99
C VAL A 100 -4.44 -12.17 1.54
N THR A 101 -4.26 -10.97 1.00
CA THR A 101 -4.54 -10.66 -0.40
C THR A 101 -3.22 -10.43 -1.13
N ASN A 102 -2.94 -11.27 -2.12
CA ASN A 102 -1.76 -11.13 -2.97
C ASN A 102 -2.11 -10.27 -4.18
N VAL A 103 -1.40 -9.16 -4.33
CA VAL A 103 -1.60 -8.21 -5.43
C VAL A 103 -0.29 -8.10 -6.19
N ASN A 104 -0.36 -8.22 -7.51
CA ASN A 104 0.78 -7.97 -8.38
C ASN A 104 0.48 -6.80 -9.33
N PHE A 105 1.34 -5.79 -9.40
CA PHE A 105 1.09 -4.51 -10.07
C PHE A 105 2.29 -3.92 -10.83
#